data_AF-A0A7S3U8Q9-F1
#
_entry.id   AF-A0A7S3U8Q9-F1
#
_cell.length_a   1.000
_cell.length_b   1.000
_cell.length_c   1.000
_cell.angle_alpha   90.00
_cell.angle_beta   90.00
_cell.angle_gamma   90.00
#
_symmetry.space_group_name_H-M   'P 1'
#
loop_
_entity.id
_entity.type
_entity.pdbx_description
1 polymer ?
#
loop_
_entity_poly.entity_id
_entity_poly.type
_entity_poly.pdbx_seq_one_letter_code
_entity_poly.pdbx_strand_id
1 'polypeptide(L)'
;MMVGMSFLLLLLLIYRAMHGRNGKTGTGTKSSGKTGPGGGAGGQGGIGDFLNMGKSNAQVFGVDKKIRTRFKHVAGMSNAKTEIMEFVDFLKAPEKYKKLGAKVPKGALLVGPPGTGKTLLAKAVAGEAGVPFLSISGSDFVQ
;
A
#
# COMPACT_ATOMS: atom_id res chain seq x y z
N MET A 1 17.87 -11.37 17.98
CA MET A 1 17.13 -10.49 18.90
C MET A 1 17.26 -8.99 18.56
N MET A 2 17.86 -8.60 17.41
CA MET A 2 18.15 -7.20 17.08
C MET A 2 17.05 -6.51 16.22
N VAL A 3 16.13 -7.26 15.61
CA VAL A 3 15.17 -6.71 14.63
C VAL A 3 14.02 -5.96 15.31
N GLY A 4 13.46 -6.50 16.40
CA GLY A 4 12.32 -5.87 17.09
C GLY A 4 12.65 -4.56 17.81
N MET A 5 13.91 -4.33 18.19
CA MET A 5 14.30 -3.12 18.94
C MET A 5 14.45 -1.90 18.02
N SER A 6 14.91 -2.09 16.77
CA SER A 6 14.94 -1.02 15.76
C SER A 6 13.53 -0.60 15.31
N PHE A 7 12.59 -1.54 15.27
CA PHE A 7 11.22 -1.26 14.82
C PHE A 7 10.39 -0.58 15.91
N LEU A 8 10.56 -0.98 17.18
CA LEU A 8 9.97 -0.28 18.32
C LEU A 8 10.47 1.17 18.44
N LEU A 9 11.76 1.42 18.16
CA LEU A 9 12.30 2.78 18.10
C LEU A 9 11.68 3.60 16.96
N LEU A 10 11.46 2.99 15.79
CA LEU A 10 10.76 3.63 14.67
C LEU A 10 9.33 4.01 15.07
N LEU A 11 8.59 3.09 15.72
CA LEU A 11 7.26 3.36 16.24
C LEU A 11 7.24 4.45 17.31
N LEU A 12 8.21 4.48 18.21
CA LEU A 12 8.29 5.49 19.27
C LEU A 12 8.60 6.88 18.70
N LEU A 13 9.40 6.96 17.63
CA LEU A 13 9.62 8.20 16.88
C LEU A 13 8.35 8.66 16.15
N ILE A 14 7.62 7.74 15.52
CA ILE A 14 6.33 8.05 14.87
C ILE A 14 5.31 8.50 15.93
N TYR A 15 5.22 7.83 17.07
CA TYR A 15 4.31 8.15 18.15
C TYR A 15 4.60 9.54 18.76
N ARG A 16 5.89 9.84 19.00
CA ARG A 16 6.32 11.15 19.49
C ARG A 16 6.07 12.26 18.45
N ALA A 17 6.18 11.96 17.15
CA ALA A 17 5.80 12.88 16.08
C ALA A 17 4.27 13.11 16.01
N MET A 18 3.45 12.11 16.33
CA MET A 18 1.99 12.25 16.36
C MET A 18 1.48 13.07 17.56
N HIS A 19 2.15 13.00 18.71
CA HIS A 19 1.72 13.74 19.91
C HIS A 19 2.38 15.12 20.07
N GLY A 20 3.40 15.43 19.28
CA GLY A 20 4.11 16.71 19.32
C GLY A 20 3.64 17.71 18.27
N ARG A 21 2.38 18.17 18.33
CA ARG A 21 1.90 19.47 17.79
C ARG A 21 0.40 19.61 17.97
N ASN A 22 -0.01 20.25 19.06
CA ASN A 22 -1.34 20.84 19.18
C ASN A 22 -1.16 22.36 19.28
N GLY A 23 -1.60 23.10 18.26
CA GLY A 23 -1.50 24.56 18.24
C GLY A 23 -1.73 25.25 16.88
N LYS A 24 -3.02 25.60 16.64
CA LYS A 24 -3.55 26.75 15.89
C LYS A 24 -3.67 26.73 14.34
N THR A 25 -4.92 26.48 13.89
CA THR A 25 -5.79 27.35 13.05
C THR A 25 -5.16 28.66 12.52
N GLY A 26 -5.21 29.11 11.26
CA GLY A 26 -6.14 28.92 10.14
C GLY A 26 -6.85 30.25 9.83
N THR A 27 -6.71 30.84 8.62
CA THR A 27 -7.62 31.87 8.05
C THR A 27 -7.25 32.32 6.61
N GLY A 28 -8.28 32.47 5.76
CA GLY A 28 -8.41 33.44 4.64
C GLY A 28 -7.82 33.04 3.26
N THR A 29 -8.33 33.40 2.08
CA THR A 29 -9.48 34.22 1.62
C THR A 29 -9.66 34.00 0.09
N LYS A 30 -10.90 34.23 -0.39
CA LYS A 30 -11.50 34.26 -1.75
C LYS A 30 -10.70 34.83 -2.94
N SER A 31 -11.04 34.39 -4.17
CA SER A 31 -11.35 35.19 -5.40
C SER A 31 -11.33 34.27 -6.64
N SER A 32 -12.44 33.93 -7.34
CA SER A 32 -13.23 34.69 -8.33
C SER A 32 -12.46 35.20 -9.57
N GLY A 33 -12.88 34.75 -10.77
CA GLY A 33 -12.89 35.56 -12.00
C GLY A 33 -12.32 34.97 -13.31
N LYS A 34 -13.16 35.01 -14.37
CA LYS A 34 -12.89 34.98 -15.83
C LYS A 34 -12.77 33.56 -16.47
N THR A 35 -13.29 33.26 -17.67
CA THR A 35 -13.35 34.00 -18.95
C THR A 35 -14.44 33.41 -19.88
N GLY A 36 -14.92 34.20 -20.86
CA GLY A 36 -16.06 33.93 -21.76
C GLY A 36 -15.85 33.02 -22.99
N PRO A 37 -16.75 33.08 -23.99
CA PRO A 37 -17.00 32.02 -24.99
C PRO A 37 -16.40 32.27 -26.40
N GLY A 38 -16.22 31.18 -27.17
CA GLY A 38 -15.83 31.14 -28.60
C GLY A 38 -15.00 29.88 -28.87
N GLY A 39 -15.25 28.99 -29.82
CA GLY A 39 -15.78 29.12 -31.18
C GLY A 39 -14.63 28.82 -32.16
N GLY A 40 -14.68 27.74 -32.96
CA GLY A 40 -13.74 27.55 -34.08
C GLY A 40 -13.36 26.11 -34.42
N ALA A 41 -13.64 25.74 -35.67
CA ALA A 41 -13.36 24.47 -36.34
C ALA A 41 -11.88 24.19 -36.65
N GLY A 42 -11.57 22.92 -36.92
CA GLY A 42 -10.45 22.52 -37.79
C GLY A 42 -9.48 21.51 -37.18
N GLY A 43 -9.24 20.38 -37.87
CA GLY A 43 -8.05 19.55 -37.60
C GLY A 43 -8.26 18.05 -37.71
N GLN A 44 -8.33 17.56 -38.93
CA GLN A 44 -8.18 16.17 -39.37
C GLN A 44 -6.81 15.59 -38.94
N GLY A 45 -6.79 14.33 -38.46
CA GLY A 45 -5.57 13.55 -38.23
C GLY A 45 -5.25 13.29 -36.76
N GLY A 46 -5.94 12.31 -36.16
CA GLY A 46 -5.86 12.00 -34.74
C GLY A 46 -4.52 11.43 -34.27
N ILE A 47 -3.80 12.23 -33.48
CA ILE A 47 -2.80 11.78 -32.49
C ILE A 47 -3.42 10.77 -31.47
N GLY A 48 -4.75 10.62 -31.45
CA GLY A 48 -5.50 9.67 -30.63
C GLY A 48 -5.25 8.18 -30.94
N ASP A 49 -4.83 7.82 -32.16
CA ASP A 49 -4.55 6.42 -32.50
C ASP A 49 -3.20 5.93 -31.98
N PHE A 50 -2.23 6.83 -31.76
CA PHE A 50 -0.93 6.48 -31.18
C PHE A 50 -0.97 6.35 -29.65
N LEU A 51 -1.93 7.01 -28.99
CA LEU A 51 -2.16 6.93 -27.54
C LEU A 51 -2.88 5.64 -27.08
N ASN A 52 -3.33 4.80 -28.01
CA ASN A 52 -4.04 3.56 -27.69
C ASN A 52 -3.13 2.31 -27.63
N MET A 53 -1.87 2.42 -28.06
CA MET A 53 -0.88 1.34 -28.04
C MET A 53 -0.12 1.26 -26.70
N GLY A 54 -0.86 1.24 -25.59
CA GLY A 54 -0.25 1.23 -24.25
C GLY A 54 -1.05 0.50 -23.17
N LYS A 55 -2.25 0.02 -23.47
CA LYS A 55 -3.03 -0.79 -22.53
C LYS A 55 -2.68 -2.26 -22.74
N SER A 56 -1.51 -2.66 -22.28
CA SER A 56 -1.27 -4.06 -21.95
C SER A 56 -2.34 -4.47 -20.93
N ASN A 57 -3.34 -5.22 -21.39
CA ASN A 57 -4.25 -5.93 -20.51
C ASN A 57 -3.48 -7.09 -19.90
N ALA A 58 -2.57 -6.78 -18.97
CA ALA A 58 -2.07 -7.75 -18.03
C ALA A 58 -3.27 -8.15 -17.16
N GLN A 59 -3.99 -9.17 -17.60
CA GLN A 59 -4.92 -9.85 -16.72
C GLN A 59 -4.09 -10.34 -15.55
N VAL A 60 -4.34 -9.76 -14.37
CA VAL A 60 -3.61 -10.15 -13.17
C VAL A 60 -4.13 -11.52 -12.77
N PHE A 61 -3.50 -12.57 -13.33
CA PHE A 61 -3.74 -13.95 -12.93
C PHE A 61 -3.34 -14.09 -11.45
N GLY A 62 -4.22 -14.67 -10.64
CA GLY A 62 -3.96 -14.94 -9.22
C GLY A 62 -4.33 -13.83 -8.23
N VAL A 63 -5.17 -12.85 -8.61
CA VAL A 63 -5.73 -11.87 -7.65
C VAL A 63 -6.94 -12.44 -6.95
N ASP A 64 -6.74 -12.88 -5.70
CA ASP A 64 -7.84 -13.23 -4.81
C ASP A 64 -8.48 -11.93 -4.27
N LYS A 65 -9.63 -11.55 -4.82
CA LYS A 65 -10.41 -10.38 -4.36
C LYS A 65 -11.15 -10.62 -3.04
N LYS A 66 -11.39 -11.89 -2.66
CA LYS A 66 -12.06 -12.28 -1.40
C LYS A 66 -11.18 -13.21 -0.58
N ILE A 67 -10.36 -12.61 0.28
CA ILE A 67 -9.51 -13.35 1.21
C ILE A 67 -10.30 -13.65 2.48
N ARG A 68 -10.50 -14.94 2.79
CA ARG A 68 -11.16 -15.38 4.04
C ARG A 68 -10.17 -15.58 5.20
N THR A 69 -8.88 -15.74 4.88
CA THR A 69 -7.81 -15.94 5.85
C THR A 69 -7.55 -14.66 6.65
N ARG A 70 -7.28 -14.79 7.94
CA ARG A 70 -7.13 -13.71 8.94
C ARG A 70 -6.11 -14.15 9.98
N PHE A 71 -5.61 -13.27 10.83
CA PHE A 71 -4.59 -13.63 11.83
C PHE A 71 -5.07 -14.66 12.85
N LYS A 72 -6.39 -14.78 13.05
CA LYS A 72 -7.00 -15.84 13.86
C LYS A 72 -6.76 -17.25 13.30
N HIS A 73 -6.53 -17.38 11.99
CA HIS A 73 -6.27 -18.66 11.33
C HIS A 73 -4.79 -19.05 11.32
N VAL A 74 -3.90 -18.18 11.81
CA VAL A 74 -2.47 -18.45 11.94
C VAL A 74 -2.22 -18.81 13.40
N ALA A 75 -1.73 -20.02 13.70
CA ALA A 75 -1.35 -20.39 15.05
C ALA A 75 0.07 -19.89 15.38
N GLY A 76 0.29 -19.46 16.63
CA GLY A 76 1.61 -19.02 17.10
C GLY A 76 2.14 -17.77 16.40
N MET A 77 3.46 -17.71 16.24
CA MET A 77 4.19 -16.62 15.54
C MET A 77 3.90 -15.21 16.09
N SER A 78 3.76 -15.07 17.41
CA SER A 78 3.43 -13.80 18.08
C SER A 78 4.32 -12.64 17.62
N ASN A 79 5.64 -12.84 17.63
CA ASN A 79 6.59 -11.80 17.21
C ASN A 79 6.40 -11.40 15.74
N ALA A 80 6.24 -12.38 14.83
CA ALA A 80 6.04 -12.09 13.42
C ALA A 80 4.68 -11.41 13.15
N LYS A 81 3.63 -11.76 13.91
CA LYS A 81 2.34 -11.07 13.81
C LYS A 81 2.44 -9.62 14.25
N THR A 82 3.15 -9.33 15.34
CA THR A 82 3.37 -7.95 15.80
C THR A 82 4.08 -7.11 14.73
N GLU A 83 5.18 -7.62 14.17
CA GLU A 83 5.93 -6.91 13.13
C GLU A 83 5.09 -6.68 11.86
N ILE A 84 4.27 -7.66 11.46
CA ILE A 84 3.49 -7.54 10.21
C ILE A 84 2.13 -6.85 10.45
N MET A 85 1.67 -6.68 11.68
CA MET A 85 0.54 -5.79 11.99
C MET A 85 0.82 -4.36 11.57
N GLU A 86 2.07 -3.90 11.63
CA GLU A 86 2.45 -2.57 11.13
C GLU A 86 2.24 -2.43 9.62
N PHE A 87 2.48 -3.52 8.86
CA PHE A 87 2.16 -3.54 7.43
C PHE A 87 0.64 -3.44 7.20
N VAL A 88 -0.17 -4.07 8.04
CA VAL A 88 -1.64 -3.96 7.96
C VAL A 88 -2.08 -2.52 8.19
N ASP A 89 -1.57 -1.87 9.23
CA ASP A 89 -1.90 -0.48 9.55
C ASP A 89 -1.46 0.49 8.45
N PHE A 90 -0.27 0.24 7.88
CA PHE A 90 0.22 0.98 6.74
C PHE A 90 -0.71 0.82 5.51
N LEU A 91 -1.12 -0.41 5.19
CA LEU A 91 -2.01 -0.70 4.05
C LEU A 91 -3.39 -0.08 4.24
N LYS A 92 -3.89 0.05 5.48
CA LYS A 92 -5.18 0.68 5.79
C LYS A 92 -5.16 2.20 5.71
N ALA A 93 -4.05 2.84 6.11
CA ALA A 93 -3.96 4.29 6.23
C ALA A 93 -2.67 4.89 5.63
N PRO A 94 -2.37 4.67 4.34
CA PRO A 94 -1.09 5.09 3.74
C PRO A 94 -0.89 6.62 3.77
N GLU A 95 -1.97 7.39 3.66
CA GLU A 95 -1.94 8.86 3.69
C GLU A 95 -1.39 9.43 5.01
N LYS A 96 -1.63 8.75 6.12
CA LYS A 96 -1.13 9.18 7.45
C LYS A 96 0.39 9.14 7.49
N TYR A 97 0.98 8.07 6.96
CA TYR A 97 2.43 7.87 6.92
C TYR A 97 3.09 8.81 5.90
N LYS A 98 2.44 9.03 4.75
CA LYS A 98 2.93 9.93 3.70
C LYS A 98 3.01 11.39 4.17
N LYS A 99 2.00 11.88 4.90
CA LYS A 99 1.98 13.24 5.47
C LYS A 99 3.11 13.50 6.47
N LEU A 100 3.57 12.46 7.15
CA LEU A 100 4.67 12.54 8.12
C LEU A 100 6.05 12.39 7.46
N GLY A 101 6.11 12.18 6.14
CA GLY A 101 7.36 11.89 5.43
C GLY A 101 7.95 10.52 5.76
N ALA A 102 7.15 9.60 6.33
CA ALA A 102 7.62 8.27 6.66
C ALA A 102 7.88 7.46 5.38
N LYS A 103 9.03 6.78 5.33
CA LYS A 103 9.39 5.93 4.20
C LYS A 103 8.56 4.64 4.25
N VAL A 104 7.79 4.42 3.20
CA VAL A 104 6.98 3.22 3.02
C VAL A 104 7.87 1.98 2.91
N PRO A 105 7.64 0.92 3.72
CA PRO A 105 8.27 -0.37 3.51
C PRO A 105 7.90 -0.90 2.12
N LYS A 106 8.90 -1.17 1.28
CA LYS A 106 8.67 -1.65 -0.10
C LYS A 106 8.35 -3.15 -0.18
N GLY A 107 8.65 -3.90 0.88
CA GLY A 107 8.39 -5.34 0.95
C GLY A 107 8.97 -5.96 2.21
N ALA A 108 8.60 -7.21 2.46
CA ALA A 108 9.14 -8.04 3.52
C ALA A 108 9.47 -9.42 2.96
N LEU A 109 10.58 -10.01 3.41
CA LEU A 109 10.98 -11.37 3.06
C LEU A 109 10.75 -12.29 4.26
N LEU A 110 9.86 -13.26 4.11
CA LEU A 110 9.60 -14.29 5.11
C LEU A 110 10.50 -15.49 4.82
N VAL A 111 11.42 -15.81 5.72
CA VAL A 111 12.36 -16.94 5.59
C VAL A 111 12.09 -17.98 6.69
N GLY A 112 12.17 -19.26 6.33
CA GLY A 112 12.07 -20.35 7.28
C GLY A 112 11.77 -21.69 6.62
N PRO A 113 11.83 -22.81 7.37
CA PRO A 113 11.55 -24.16 6.88
C PRO A 113 10.20 -24.27 6.14
N PRO A 114 10.02 -25.23 5.21
CA PRO A 114 8.72 -25.45 4.58
C PRO A 114 7.64 -25.76 5.64
N GLY A 115 6.39 -25.42 5.37
CA GLY A 115 5.27 -25.70 6.28
C GLY A 115 5.09 -24.74 7.47
N THR A 116 5.98 -23.77 7.68
CA THR A 116 5.90 -22.82 8.82
C THR A 116 4.88 -21.69 8.66
N GLY A 117 3.93 -21.81 7.73
CA GLY A 117 2.84 -20.83 7.60
C GLY A 117 3.23 -19.48 6.98
N LYS A 118 4.40 -19.33 6.33
CA LYS A 118 4.82 -18.08 5.65
C LYS A 118 3.77 -17.54 4.66
N THR A 119 3.31 -18.38 3.75
CA THR A 119 2.27 -18.02 2.77
C THR A 119 0.93 -17.78 3.44
N LEU A 120 0.62 -18.53 4.51
CA LEU A 120 -0.61 -18.35 5.29
C LEU A 120 -0.62 -17.00 6.01
N LEU A 121 0.52 -16.58 6.55
CA LEU A 121 0.73 -15.30 7.20
C LEU A 121 0.59 -14.16 6.18
N ALA A 122 1.23 -14.26 5.01
CA ALA A 122 1.07 -13.26 3.95
C ALA A 122 -0.40 -13.10 3.50
N LYS A 123 -1.13 -14.21 3.34
CA LYS A 123 -2.57 -14.18 3.06
C LYS A 123 -3.37 -13.54 4.19
N ALA A 124 -3.05 -13.86 5.44
CA ALA A 124 -3.72 -13.27 6.60
C ALA A 124 -3.55 -11.74 6.65
N VAL A 125 -2.36 -11.22 6.36
CA VAL A 125 -2.06 -9.78 6.31
C VAL A 125 -2.97 -9.06 5.30
N ALA A 126 -3.06 -9.60 4.08
CA ALA A 126 -3.93 -9.04 3.06
C ALA A 126 -5.42 -9.11 3.46
N GLY A 127 -5.84 -10.21 4.09
CA GLY A 127 -7.20 -10.35 4.64
C GLY A 127 -7.52 -9.39 5.78
N GLU A 128 -6.55 -9.07 6.64
CA GLU A 128 -6.70 -8.10 7.73
C GLU A 128 -6.70 -6.66 7.23
N ALA A 129 -5.92 -6.37 6.19
CA ALA A 129 -5.89 -5.07 5.52
C ALA A 129 -7.09 -4.85 4.57
N GLY A 130 -7.77 -5.92 4.16
CA GLY A 130 -8.89 -5.84 3.20
C GLY A 130 -8.43 -5.49 1.78
N VAL A 131 -7.18 -5.80 1.44
CA VAL A 131 -6.59 -5.53 0.13
C VAL A 131 -6.52 -6.80 -0.71
N PRO A 132 -6.48 -6.71 -2.06
CA PRO A 132 -6.28 -7.87 -2.91
C PRO A 132 -4.94 -8.55 -2.63
N PHE A 133 -4.90 -9.88 -2.76
CA PHE A 133 -3.66 -10.66 -2.62
C PHE A 133 -3.27 -11.27 -3.96
N LEU A 134 -2.03 -11.00 -4.36
CA LEU A 134 -1.41 -11.54 -5.56
C LEU A 134 -0.38 -12.60 -5.15
N SER A 135 -0.50 -13.79 -5.72
CA SER A 135 0.44 -14.89 -5.50
C SER A 135 1.04 -15.29 -6.84
N ILE A 136 2.34 -15.14 -6.99
CA ILE A 136 3.08 -15.59 -8.17
C ILE A 136 4.23 -16.49 -7.68
N SER A 137 4.45 -17.61 -8.35
CA SER A 137 5.58 -18.48 -8.05
C SER A 137 6.82 -17.97 -8.79
N GLY A 138 7.98 -17.99 -8.13
CA GLY A 138 9.24 -17.64 -8.79
C GLY A 138 9.57 -18.54 -9.99
N SER A 139 9.10 -19.80 -9.94
CA SER A 139 9.22 -20.76 -11.04
C SER A 139 8.46 -20.34 -12.30
N ASP A 140 7.41 -19.52 -12.18
CA ASP A 140 6.60 -19.07 -13.32
C ASP A 140 7.37 -18.07 -14.20
N PHE A 141 8.48 -17.51 -13.70
CA PHE A 141 9.33 -16.54 -14.41
C PHE A 141 10.55 -17.15 -15.08
N VAL A 142 10.87 -18.41 -14.79
CA VAL A 142 12.02 -19.13 -15.38
C VAL A 142 11.48 -19.97 -16.54
N GLN A 143 11.22 -19.31 -17.66
CA GLN A 143 10.81 -19.94 -18.92
C GLN A 143 11.62 -19.35 -20.07
#